data_AF-A0A7C7JA86-F1
#
_entry.id   AF-A0A7C7JA86-F1
#
_cell.length_a   1.000
_cell.length_b   1.000
_cell.length_c   1.000
_cell.angle_alpha   90.00
_cell.angle_beta   90.00
_cell.angle_gamma   90.00
#
_symmetry.space_group_name_H-M   'P 1'
#
loop_
_entity.id
_entity.type
_entity.pdbx_description
1 polymer ?
#
loop_
_entity_poly.entity_id
_entity_poly.type
_entity_poly.pdbx_seq_one_letter_code
_entity_poly.pdbx_strand_id
1 'polypeptide(L)'
;MLFTVPRQTTAEDVWLLAAASLSDAVTAITESYQAKSNDKIINLFASSSALARQIENGAPADIFISASLDWMDMLIENDLIEPTSRQDALGNSLVLVTPVDSAIDLEIKTNFPLAKALGDSRLAIADPDSVPAGLYSAAALKSLGVWPMVADKLAPGSDVRNTLALVERGETRLGIVYETDVTASKKVRIVDHFPNESHPPIIYSFGIVSDQDRSAVVSFYDFLTGAEAMNIFKVHGFTPQ
;
A
#
# COMPACT_ATOMS: atom_id res chain seq x y z
N MET A 1 31.79 33.03 -32.22
CA MET A 1 30.89 32.92 -31.06
C MET A 1 30.33 31.52 -31.04
N LEU A 2 30.76 30.68 -30.09
CA LEU A 2 30.20 29.35 -29.88
C LEU A 2 28.89 29.54 -29.12
N PHE A 3 27.75 29.26 -29.77
CA PHE A 3 26.47 29.17 -29.10
C PHE A 3 26.37 27.79 -28.47
N THR A 4 26.59 27.69 -27.17
CA THR A 4 26.14 26.56 -26.37
C THR A 4 24.63 26.62 -26.31
N VAL A 5 23.96 25.79 -27.11
CA VAL A 5 22.53 25.52 -26.96
C VAL A 5 22.38 24.78 -25.62
N PRO A 6 21.60 25.29 -24.65
CA PRO A 6 21.30 24.53 -23.45
C PRO A 6 20.63 23.22 -23.89
N ARG A 7 21.20 22.09 -23.44
CA ARG A 7 20.60 20.77 -23.61
C ARG A 7 19.24 20.83 -22.91
N GLN A 8 18.16 20.98 -23.68
CA GLN A 8 16.82 20.69 -23.16
C GLN A 8 16.88 19.24 -22.70
N THR A 9 16.86 19.02 -21.39
CA THR A 9 16.61 17.71 -20.80
C THR A 9 15.27 17.25 -21.36
N THR A 10 15.31 16.22 -22.20
CA THR A 10 14.11 15.58 -22.72
C THR A 10 13.36 15.01 -21.53
N ALA A 11 12.07 15.34 -21.40
CA ALA A 11 11.20 14.72 -20.43
C ALA A 11 11.28 13.19 -20.61
N GLU A 12 11.74 12.48 -19.58
CA GLU A 12 11.76 11.03 -19.57
C GLU A 12 10.61 10.52 -18.68
N ASP A 13 9.91 9.50 -19.15
CA ASP A 13 8.84 8.84 -18.39
C ASP A 13 9.49 7.99 -17.28
N VAL A 14 9.09 8.20 -16.01
CA VAL A 14 9.50 7.42 -14.84
C VAL A 14 8.34 6.58 -14.34
N TRP A 15 8.46 5.26 -14.37
CA TRP A 15 7.46 4.30 -13.96
C TRP A 15 7.57 3.99 -12.46
N LEU A 16 6.60 4.47 -11.70
CA LEU A 16 6.47 4.19 -10.28
C LEU A 16 5.40 3.12 -10.07
N LEU A 17 5.82 1.93 -9.64
CA LEU A 17 4.93 0.85 -9.21
C LEU A 17 4.76 0.92 -7.69
N ALA A 18 3.58 1.27 -7.21
CA ALA A 18 3.35 1.47 -5.78
C ALA A 18 2.14 0.67 -5.28
N ALA A 19 2.24 0.16 -4.05
CA ALA A 19 1.14 -0.50 -3.37
C ALA A 19 -0.14 0.37 -3.39
N ALA A 20 -1.28 -0.25 -3.66
CA ALA A 20 -2.56 0.46 -3.85
C ALA A 20 -2.96 1.38 -2.69
N SER A 21 -2.57 1.06 -1.44
CA SER A 21 -2.84 1.92 -0.29
C SER A 21 -2.16 3.29 -0.36
N LEU A 22 -1.07 3.42 -1.12
CA LEU A 22 -0.32 4.66 -1.31
C LEU A 22 -0.92 5.58 -2.38
N SER A 23 -1.99 5.17 -3.09
CA SER A 23 -2.45 5.82 -4.32
C SER A 23 -2.63 7.33 -4.20
N ASP A 24 -3.29 7.78 -3.15
CA ASP A 24 -3.65 9.19 -2.97
C ASP A 24 -2.42 10.02 -2.61
N ALA A 25 -1.58 9.51 -1.69
CA ALA A 25 -0.36 10.18 -1.26
C ALA A 25 0.67 10.27 -2.39
N VAL A 26 0.90 9.17 -3.10
CA VAL A 26 1.80 9.13 -4.27
C VAL A 26 1.29 10.04 -5.37
N THR A 27 -0.02 10.06 -5.65
CA THR A 27 -0.57 10.99 -6.64
C THR A 27 -0.26 12.44 -6.28
N ALA A 28 -0.51 12.86 -5.03
CA ALA A 28 -0.20 14.21 -4.56
C ALA A 28 1.32 14.52 -4.62
N ILE A 29 2.18 13.55 -4.30
CA ILE A 29 3.64 13.68 -4.41
C ILE A 29 4.05 13.88 -5.87
N THR A 30 3.51 13.07 -6.79
CA THR A 30 3.82 13.20 -8.22
C THR A 30 3.34 14.52 -8.81
N GLU A 31 2.17 15.00 -8.41
CA GLU A 31 1.69 16.33 -8.80
C GLU A 31 2.62 17.44 -8.29
N SER A 32 3.07 17.36 -7.04
CA SER A 32 4.02 18.34 -6.49
C SER A 32 5.39 18.30 -7.18
N TYR A 33 5.91 17.10 -7.48
CA TYR A 33 7.18 16.93 -8.18
C TYR A 33 7.12 17.49 -9.61
N GLN A 34 6.09 17.12 -10.38
CA GLN A 34 5.93 17.55 -11.77
C GLN A 34 5.63 19.05 -11.89
N ALA A 35 5.19 19.72 -10.84
CA ALA A 35 5.11 21.19 -10.82
C ALA A 35 6.50 21.87 -10.81
N LYS A 36 7.57 21.13 -10.50
CA LYS A 36 8.95 21.61 -10.33
C LYS A 36 9.94 20.96 -11.29
N SER A 37 9.55 19.87 -11.95
CA SER A 37 10.36 19.11 -12.91
C SER A 37 9.67 19.02 -14.27
N ASN A 38 10.45 18.75 -15.33
CA ASN A 38 9.92 18.40 -16.65
C ASN A 38 9.77 16.87 -16.81
N ASP A 39 10.21 16.06 -15.85
CA ASP A 39 10.04 14.61 -15.90
C ASP A 39 8.56 14.24 -15.77
N LYS A 40 8.16 13.14 -16.41
CA LYS A 40 6.79 12.64 -16.35
C LYS A 40 6.74 11.37 -15.52
N ILE A 41 5.98 11.39 -14.44
CA ILE A 41 5.83 10.22 -13.56
C ILE A 41 4.58 9.44 -13.97
N ILE A 42 4.75 8.17 -14.27
CA ILE A 42 3.67 7.22 -14.58
C ILE A 42 3.46 6.33 -13.36
N ASN A 43 2.37 6.57 -12.64
CA ASN A 43 2.01 5.77 -11.47
C ASN A 43 1.22 4.53 -11.90
N LEU A 44 1.64 3.35 -11.43
CA LEU A 44 0.89 2.11 -11.50
C LEU A 44 0.60 1.61 -10.08
N PHE A 45 -0.68 1.48 -9.75
CA PHE A 45 -1.13 1.02 -8.44
C PHE A 45 -1.78 -0.36 -8.55
N ALA A 46 -1.32 -1.29 -7.70
CA ALA A 46 -1.95 -2.60 -7.47
C ALA A 46 -1.47 -3.17 -6.13
N SER A 47 -1.80 -4.42 -5.81
CA SER A 47 -1.18 -5.09 -4.66
C SER A 47 0.33 -5.24 -4.87
N SER A 48 1.11 -5.11 -3.79
CA SER A 48 2.57 -5.26 -3.87
C SER A 48 2.98 -6.62 -4.42
N SER A 49 2.21 -7.68 -4.15
CA SER A 49 2.40 -9.01 -4.72
C SER A 49 2.22 -9.03 -6.24
N ALA A 50 1.17 -8.41 -6.77
CA ALA A 50 0.95 -8.33 -8.21
C ALA A 50 2.04 -7.51 -8.90
N LEU A 51 2.43 -6.37 -8.30
CA LEU A 51 3.48 -5.50 -8.84
C LEU A 51 4.85 -6.17 -8.81
N ALA A 52 5.21 -6.83 -7.71
CA ALA A 52 6.47 -7.56 -7.61
C ALA A 52 6.55 -8.68 -8.66
N ARG A 53 5.46 -9.44 -8.86
CA ARG A 53 5.39 -10.43 -9.95
C ARG A 53 5.49 -9.79 -11.34
N GLN A 54 4.96 -8.58 -11.54
CA GLN A 54 5.12 -7.89 -12.82
C GLN A 54 6.59 -7.52 -13.06
N ILE A 55 7.28 -6.99 -12.05
CA ILE A 55 8.71 -6.68 -12.11
C ILE A 55 9.53 -7.94 -12.41
N GLU A 56 9.25 -9.04 -11.70
CA GLU A 56 9.89 -10.35 -11.94
C GLU A 56 9.67 -10.86 -13.37
N ASN A 57 8.53 -10.57 -13.97
CA ASN A 57 8.22 -10.93 -15.36
C ASN A 57 8.70 -9.89 -16.39
N GLY A 58 9.53 -8.92 -15.98
CA GLY A 58 10.14 -7.93 -16.88
C GLY A 58 9.21 -6.78 -17.30
N ALA A 59 8.16 -6.49 -16.52
CA ALA A 59 7.36 -5.29 -16.75
C ALA A 59 8.23 -4.03 -16.58
N PRO A 60 8.03 -2.98 -17.39
CA PRO A 60 8.71 -1.70 -17.20
C PRO A 60 8.42 -1.11 -15.82
N ALA A 61 9.46 -0.90 -15.02
CA ALA A 61 9.40 -0.28 -13.71
C ALA A 61 10.73 0.40 -13.41
N ASP A 62 10.69 1.63 -12.89
CA ASP A 62 11.88 2.36 -12.44
C ASP A 62 11.98 2.35 -10.91
N ILE A 63 10.86 2.52 -10.23
CA ILE A 63 10.78 2.55 -8.76
C ILE A 63 9.65 1.64 -8.30
N PHE A 64 9.90 0.90 -7.22
CA PHE A 64 8.92 0.05 -6.57
C PHE A 64 8.71 0.48 -5.11
N ILE A 65 7.44 0.56 -4.69
CA ILE A 65 7.05 0.74 -3.29
C ILE A 65 6.13 -0.41 -2.85
N SER A 66 6.65 -1.26 -1.97
CA SER A 66 5.92 -2.38 -1.39
C SER A 66 5.27 -1.99 -0.06
N ALA A 67 4.14 -2.61 0.30
CA ALA A 67 3.53 -2.55 1.64
C ALA A 67 3.97 -3.72 2.55
N SER A 68 5.00 -4.46 2.14
CA SER A 68 5.53 -5.64 2.81
C SER A 68 7.02 -5.78 2.51
N LEU A 69 7.80 -6.07 3.54
CA LEU A 69 9.24 -6.31 3.41
C LEU A 69 9.50 -7.56 2.56
N ASP A 70 8.77 -8.65 2.78
CA ASP A 70 8.96 -9.92 2.06
C ASP A 70 8.91 -9.77 0.52
N TRP A 71 8.02 -8.92 -0.02
CA TRP A 71 7.96 -8.68 -1.46
C TRP A 71 9.11 -7.81 -1.98
N MET A 72 9.64 -6.89 -1.16
CA MET A 72 10.85 -6.14 -1.49
C MET A 72 12.09 -7.04 -1.41
N ASP A 73 12.19 -7.82 -0.33
CA ASP A 73 13.27 -8.79 -0.09
C ASP A 73 13.36 -9.79 -1.22
N MET A 74 12.24 -10.37 -1.66
CA MET A 74 12.20 -11.30 -2.78
C MET A 74 12.76 -10.67 -4.08
N LEU A 75 12.41 -9.42 -4.38
CA LEU A 75 12.94 -8.75 -5.58
C LEU A 75 14.44 -8.42 -5.44
N ILE A 76 14.91 -8.07 -4.25
CA ILE A 76 16.33 -7.88 -3.96
C ILE A 76 17.09 -9.21 -4.12
N GLU A 77 16.56 -10.31 -3.57
CA GLU A 77 17.15 -11.65 -3.68
C GLU A 77 17.23 -12.15 -5.14
N ASN A 78 16.33 -11.66 -5.98
CA ASN A 78 16.32 -11.93 -7.43
C ASN A 78 17.12 -10.91 -8.25
N ASP A 79 17.90 -10.02 -7.62
CA ASP A 79 18.69 -8.97 -8.26
C ASP A 79 17.88 -7.96 -9.09
N LEU A 80 16.59 -7.78 -8.77
CA LEU A 80 15.66 -6.89 -9.49
C LEU A 80 15.48 -5.52 -8.86
N ILE A 81 15.98 -5.32 -7.64
CA ILE A 81 16.01 -4.02 -6.95
C ILE A 81 17.46 -3.74 -6.54
N GLU A 82 17.92 -2.52 -6.75
CA GLU A 82 19.23 -2.05 -6.28
C GLU A 82 19.25 -2.04 -4.75
N PRO A 83 19.99 -2.94 -4.07
CA PRO A 83 19.88 -3.11 -2.62
C PRO A 83 20.27 -1.85 -1.85
N THR A 84 21.21 -1.05 -2.39
CA THR A 84 21.66 0.19 -1.75
C THR A 84 20.63 1.32 -1.82
N SER A 85 19.63 1.19 -2.71
CA SER A 85 18.54 2.16 -2.82
C SER A 85 17.45 1.94 -1.77
N ARG A 86 17.39 0.75 -1.15
CA ARG A 86 16.27 0.38 -0.27
C ARG A 86 16.09 1.35 0.89
N GLN A 87 14.87 1.82 1.06
CA GLN A 87 14.47 2.59 2.23
C GLN A 87 13.13 2.08 2.79
N ASP A 88 13.17 1.57 4.02
CA ASP A 88 11.99 1.25 4.80
C ASP A 88 11.47 2.57 5.40
N ALA A 89 10.52 3.21 4.71
CA ALA A 89 10.27 4.64 4.89
C ALA A 89 8.99 4.94 5.68
N LEU A 90 7.96 4.10 5.56
CA LEU A 90 6.65 4.36 6.15
C LEU A 90 6.11 3.15 6.91
N GLY A 91 5.22 3.41 7.85
CA GLY A 91 4.43 2.43 8.57
C GLY A 91 2.96 2.79 8.59
N ASN A 92 2.13 1.83 9.01
CA ASN A 92 0.67 1.95 9.01
C ASN A 92 0.04 1.02 10.06
N SER A 93 -1.26 1.18 10.28
CA SER A 93 -2.06 0.40 11.23
C SER A 93 -3.12 -0.42 10.48
N LEU A 94 -3.45 -1.59 11.00
CA LEU A 94 -4.54 -2.42 10.48
C LEU A 94 -5.83 -2.13 11.23
N VAL A 95 -6.95 -1.98 10.51
CA VAL A 95 -8.25 -1.61 11.09
C VAL A 95 -9.38 -2.49 10.58
N LEU A 96 -10.36 -2.73 11.45
CA LEU A 96 -11.65 -3.30 11.07
C LEU A 96 -12.59 -2.15 10.70
N VAL A 97 -13.26 -2.24 9.56
CA VAL A 97 -14.13 -1.20 9.03
C VAL A 97 -15.52 -1.71 8.73
N THR A 98 -16.48 -0.80 8.71
CA THR A 98 -17.88 -1.05 8.37
C THR A 98 -18.41 0.12 7.53
N PRO A 99 -19.52 -0.03 6.76
CA PRO A 99 -20.17 1.12 6.13
C PRO A 99 -20.50 2.20 7.16
N VAL A 100 -20.39 3.48 6.79
CA VAL A 100 -20.49 4.62 7.73
C VAL A 100 -21.81 4.62 8.53
N ASP A 101 -22.91 4.22 7.89
CA ASP A 101 -24.26 4.19 8.49
C ASP A 101 -24.55 2.88 9.26
N SER A 102 -23.60 1.96 9.33
CA SER A 102 -23.74 0.71 10.07
C SER A 102 -23.71 0.94 11.57
N ALA A 103 -24.59 0.25 12.31
CA ALA A 103 -24.60 0.24 13.77
C ALA A 103 -23.66 -0.83 14.38
N ILE A 104 -22.87 -1.54 13.57
CA ILE A 104 -21.96 -2.58 14.08
C ILE A 104 -20.85 -1.93 14.90
N ASP A 105 -20.74 -2.35 16.15
CA ASP A 105 -19.68 -1.94 17.05
C ASP A 105 -19.07 -3.19 17.70
N LEU A 106 -17.75 -3.26 17.75
CA LEU A 106 -16.98 -4.40 18.20
C LEU A 106 -15.65 -3.93 18.79
N GLU A 107 -15.31 -4.46 19.94
CA GLU A 107 -13.97 -4.35 20.51
C GLU A 107 -13.12 -5.53 20.03
N ILE A 108 -11.98 -5.23 19.40
CA ILE A 108 -11.01 -6.23 18.95
C ILE A 108 -10.17 -6.69 20.14
N LYS A 109 -10.29 -7.97 20.46
CA LYS A 109 -9.54 -8.67 21.51
C LYS A 109 -9.51 -10.16 21.22
N THR A 110 -8.74 -10.93 21.98
CA THR A 110 -8.72 -12.39 21.84
C THR A 110 -10.13 -12.98 21.86
N ASN A 111 -10.45 -13.81 20.87
CA ASN A 111 -11.75 -14.46 20.68
C ASN A 111 -12.95 -13.51 20.55
N PHE A 112 -12.74 -12.27 20.09
CA PHE A 112 -13.85 -11.33 19.86
C PHE A 112 -14.90 -11.91 18.87
N PRO A 113 -16.17 -11.52 18.98
CA PRO A 113 -17.28 -12.21 18.31
C PRO A 113 -17.42 -11.82 16.82
N LEU A 114 -16.33 -11.83 16.05
CA LEU A 114 -16.29 -11.42 14.64
C LEU A 114 -17.29 -12.19 13.78
N ALA A 115 -17.30 -13.53 13.87
CA ALA A 115 -18.22 -14.37 13.10
C ALA A 115 -19.69 -14.07 13.39
N LYS A 116 -20.02 -13.73 14.64
CA LYS A 116 -21.38 -13.33 15.03
C LYS A 116 -21.76 -11.98 14.41
N ALA A 117 -20.82 -11.04 14.37
CA ALA A 117 -21.07 -9.72 13.78
C ALA A 117 -21.22 -9.77 12.26
N LEU A 118 -20.46 -10.65 11.59
CA LEU A 118 -20.62 -10.96 10.17
C LEU A 118 -22.00 -11.56 9.87
N GLY A 119 -22.45 -12.51 10.70
CA GLY A 119 -23.64 -13.31 10.43
C GLY A 119 -23.44 -14.15 9.17
N ASP A 120 -24.31 -13.95 8.18
CA ASP A 120 -24.23 -14.61 6.88
C ASP A 120 -23.44 -13.82 5.83
N SER A 121 -22.96 -12.61 6.19
CA SER A 121 -22.12 -11.80 5.31
C SER A 121 -20.69 -12.34 5.25
N ARG A 122 -20.00 -12.06 4.15
CA ARG A 122 -18.56 -12.31 4.02
C ARG A 122 -17.75 -11.16 4.63
N LEU A 123 -16.55 -11.46 5.11
CA LEU A 123 -15.55 -10.49 5.55
C LEU A 123 -14.70 -10.06 4.35
N ALA A 124 -14.73 -8.78 4.01
CA ALA A 124 -13.81 -8.24 3.01
C ALA A 124 -12.38 -8.20 3.58
N ILE A 125 -11.49 -9.00 3.02
CA ILE A 125 -10.04 -8.89 3.26
C ILE A 125 -9.35 -8.91 1.90
N ALA A 126 -8.17 -8.33 1.77
CA ALA A 126 -7.38 -8.61 0.58
C ALA A 126 -6.96 -10.09 0.58
N ASP A 127 -6.62 -10.65 -0.59
CA ASP A 127 -6.22 -12.05 -0.73
C ASP A 127 -5.19 -12.46 0.37
N PRO A 128 -5.56 -13.40 1.26
CA PRO A 128 -4.79 -13.70 2.47
C PRO A 128 -3.54 -14.54 2.22
N ASP A 129 -3.35 -15.03 0.99
CA ASP A 129 -2.25 -15.91 0.64
C ASP A 129 -1.11 -15.14 -0.05
N SER A 130 -1.36 -13.89 -0.48
CA SER A 130 -0.39 -13.14 -1.28
C SER A 130 -0.38 -11.63 -1.04
N VAL A 131 -1.52 -10.99 -0.82
CA VAL A 131 -1.58 -9.52 -0.75
C VAL A 131 -1.20 -9.05 0.66
N PRO A 132 -0.31 -8.04 0.82
CA PRO A 132 0.14 -7.61 2.15
C PRO A 132 -0.99 -7.36 3.16
N ALA A 133 -2.00 -6.59 2.80
CA ALA A 133 -3.14 -6.33 3.69
C ALA A 133 -3.89 -7.62 4.09
N GLY A 134 -3.95 -8.60 3.19
CA GLY A 134 -4.53 -9.91 3.44
C GLY A 134 -3.66 -10.77 4.37
N LEU A 135 -2.35 -10.76 4.15
CA LEU A 135 -1.37 -11.44 4.99
C LEU A 135 -1.40 -10.90 6.43
N TYR A 136 -1.39 -9.57 6.60
CA TYR A 136 -1.52 -8.94 7.93
C TYR A 136 -2.88 -9.24 8.57
N SER A 137 -3.98 -9.21 7.79
CA SER A 137 -5.32 -9.60 8.27
C SER A 137 -5.35 -11.03 8.77
N ALA A 138 -4.82 -11.97 7.99
CA ALA A 138 -4.77 -13.38 8.37
C ALA A 138 -3.90 -13.59 9.62
N ALA A 139 -2.74 -12.93 9.71
CA ALA A 139 -1.89 -12.97 10.89
C ALA A 139 -2.61 -12.45 12.13
N ALA A 140 -3.24 -11.27 12.05
CA ALA A 140 -4.01 -10.66 13.13
C ALA A 140 -5.15 -11.56 13.63
N LEU A 141 -5.96 -12.07 12.71
CA LEU A 141 -7.08 -12.95 13.03
C LEU A 141 -6.64 -14.30 13.62
N LYS A 142 -5.50 -14.85 13.17
CA LYS A 142 -4.91 -16.07 13.73
C LYS A 142 -4.39 -15.82 15.15
N SER A 143 -3.65 -14.73 15.36
CA SER A 143 -3.13 -14.33 16.66
C SER A 143 -4.25 -14.12 17.68
N LEU A 144 -5.36 -13.50 17.25
CA LEU A 144 -6.54 -13.27 18.08
C LEU A 144 -7.47 -14.49 18.24
N GLY A 145 -7.15 -15.64 17.62
CA GLY A 145 -7.90 -16.89 17.77
C GLY A 145 -9.22 -16.96 17.00
N VAL A 146 -9.52 -16.01 16.11
CA VAL A 146 -10.81 -15.92 15.41
C VAL A 146 -10.76 -16.37 13.95
N TRP A 147 -9.57 -16.57 13.37
CA TRP A 147 -9.40 -16.99 11.98
C TRP A 147 -10.23 -18.23 11.59
N PRO A 148 -10.24 -19.34 12.37
CA PRO A 148 -11.00 -20.53 12.00
C PRO A 148 -12.52 -20.30 11.87
N MET A 149 -13.05 -19.23 12.49
CA MET A 149 -14.48 -18.92 12.45
C MET A 149 -14.90 -18.11 11.22
N VAL A 150 -13.93 -17.57 10.46
CA VAL A 150 -14.20 -16.66 9.33
C VAL A 150 -13.47 -17.05 8.04
N ALA A 151 -12.52 -18.00 8.09
CA ALA A 151 -11.71 -18.40 6.96
C ALA A 151 -12.51 -18.94 5.75
N ASP A 152 -13.70 -19.50 5.98
CA ASP A 152 -14.63 -19.96 4.94
C ASP A 152 -15.63 -18.87 4.48
N LYS A 153 -15.61 -17.70 5.14
CA LYS A 153 -16.51 -16.56 4.90
C LYS A 153 -15.77 -15.32 4.39
N LEU A 154 -14.71 -15.50 3.60
CA LEU A 154 -13.91 -14.38 3.10
C LEU A 154 -14.45 -13.86 1.76
N ALA A 155 -14.35 -12.57 1.53
CA ALA A 155 -14.48 -11.92 0.24
C ALA A 155 -13.10 -11.35 -0.15
N PRO A 156 -12.22 -12.17 -0.75
CA PRO A 156 -10.86 -11.76 -1.06
C PRO A 156 -10.83 -10.68 -2.17
N GLY A 157 -10.24 -9.53 -1.87
CA GLY A 157 -9.95 -8.48 -2.84
C GLY A 157 -8.57 -8.64 -3.49
N SER A 158 -8.42 -8.19 -4.74
CA SER A 158 -7.14 -8.20 -5.48
C SER A 158 -6.08 -7.27 -4.89
N ASP A 159 -6.52 -6.25 -4.16
CA ASP A 159 -5.72 -5.35 -3.34
C ASP A 159 -6.59 -4.75 -2.22
N VAL A 160 -5.99 -3.93 -1.36
CA VAL A 160 -6.67 -3.34 -0.20
C VAL A 160 -7.70 -2.26 -0.58
N ARG A 161 -7.52 -1.55 -1.70
CA ARG A 161 -8.49 -0.54 -2.17
C ARG A 161 -9.71 -1.19 -2.80
N ASN A 162 -9.52 -2.28 -3.54
CA ASN A 162 -10.62 -3.13 -4.02
C ASN A 162 -11.36 -3.80 -2.86
N THR A 163 -10.66 -4.17 -1.79
CA THR A 163 -11.25 -4.68 -0.54
C THR A 163 -12.11 -3.61 0.15
N LEU A 164 -11.56 -2.40 0.34
CA LEU A 164 -12.30 -1.26 0.90
C LEU A 164 -13.59 -0.99 0.12
N ALA A 165 -13.51 -1.03 -1.21
CA ALA A 165 -14.64 -0.72 -2.08
C ALA A 165 -15.83 -1.70 -1.90
N LEU A 166 -15.60 -2.96 -1.49
CA LEU A 166 -16.68 -3.90 -1.13
C LEU A 166 -17.47 -3.39 0.08
N VAL A 167 -16.77 -2.85 1.08
CA VAL A 167 -17.38 -2.28 2.28
C VAL A 167 -18.08 -0.96 1.94
N GLU A 168 -17.46 -0.09 1.14
CA GLU A 168 -18.07 1.17 0.71
C GLU A 168 -19.39 0.98 -0.05
N ARG A 169 -19.50 -0.09 -0.84
CA ARG A 169 -20.72 -0.44 -1.59
C ARG A 169 -21.72 -1.26 -0.78
N GLY A 170 -21.39 -1.61 0.47
CA GLY A 170 -22.23 -2.43 1.33
C GLY A 170 -22.37 -3.89 0.89
N GLU A 171 -21.50 -4.36 0.00
CA GLU A 171 -21.46 -5.77 -0.44
C GLU A 171 -21.00 -6.69 0.72
N THR A 172 -20.16 -6.16 1.59
CA THR A 172 -19.74 -6.79 2.84
C THR A 172 -20.03 -5.87 4.02
N ARG A 173 -20.44 -6.46 5.16
CA ARG A 173 -20.75 -5.69 6.37
C ARG A 173 -19.51 -5.22 7.12
N LEU A 174 -18.43 -5.98 7.02
CA LEU A 174 -17.15 -5.71 7.66
C LEU A 174 -16.03 -5.96 6.66
N GLY A 175 -14.95 -5.21 6.80
CA GLY A 175 -13.70 -5.51 6.11
C GLY A 175 -12.47 -5.12 6.93
N ILE A 176 -11.31 -5.62 6.51
CA ILE A 176 -10.02 -5.29 7.13
C ILE A 176 -9.15 -4.60 6.08
N VAL A 177 -8.69 -3.40 6.42
CA VAL A 177 -7.90 -2.51 5.54
C VAL A 177 -6.85 -1.77 6.38
N TYR A 178 -6.05 -0.92 5.77
CA TYR A 178 -5.18 -0.01 6.53
C TYR A 178 -5.93 1.25 6.96
N GLU A 179 -5.48 1.86 8.06
CA GLU A 179 -6.08 3.10 8.59
C GLU A 179 -6.07 4.22 7.54
N THR A 180 -4.97 4.36 6.79
CA THR A 180 -4.83 5.36 5.72
C THR A 180 -5.85 5.19 4.59
N ASP A 181 -6.31 3.97 4.32
CA ASP A 181 -7.33 3.71 3.31
C ASP A 181 -8.70 4.26 3.76
N VAL A 182 -8.94 4.29 5.07
CA VAL A 182 -10.16 4.85 5.66
C VAL A 182 -10.13 6.36 5.69
N THR A 183 -8.98 6.96 6.00
CA THR A 183 -8.80 8.43 5.97
C THR A 183 -9.16 9.03 4.60
N ALA A 184 -8.95 8.25 3.52
CA ALA A 184 -9.31 8.65 2.16
C ALA A 184 -10.81 8.51 1.83
N SER A 185 -11.59 7.76 2.62
CA SER A 185 -13.00 7.47 2.37
C SER A 185 -13.95 8.26 3.27
N LYS A 186 -15.14 8.56 2.74
CA LYS A 186 -16.29 9.11 3.50
C LYS A 186 -17.43 8.11 3.67
N LYS A 187 -17.28 6.89 3.16
CA LYS A 187 -18.36 5.88 3.07
C LYS A 187 -18.23 4.77 4.10
N VAL A 188 -17.07 4.69 4.75
CA VAL A 188 -16.80 3.72 5.81
C VAL A 188 -16.37 4.44 7.08
N ARG A 189 -16.40 3.71 8.18
CA ARG A 189 -15.79 4.13 9.45
C ARG A 189 -15.00 2.98 10.05
N ILE A 190 -14.03 3.34 10.88
CA ILE A 190 -13.31 2.39 11.72
C ILE A 190 -14.28 1.87 12.78
N VAL A 191 -14.31 0.56 12.95
CA VAL A 191 -14.94 -0.12 14.08
C VAL A 191 -13.96 -0.16 15.24
N ASP A 192 -12.76 -0.70 14.99
CA ASP A 192 -11.67 -0.72 15.95
C ASP A 192 -10.32 -1.01 15.25
N HIS A 193 -9.22 -0.82 15.98
CA HIS A 193 -7.85 -1.09 15.51
C HIS A 193 -7.40 -2.48 15.94
N PHE A 194 -6.68 -3.18 15.06
CA PHE A 194 -6.00 -4.40 15.46
C PHE A 194 -4.79 -4.06 16.34
N PRO A 195 -4.52 -4.81 17.41
CA PRO A 195 -3.32 -4.60 18.22
C PRO A 195 -2.05 -4.79 17.38
N ASN A 196 -1.04 -3.96 17.57
CA ASN A 196 0.21 -4.02 16.79
C ASN A 196 0.94 -5.36 16.94
N GLU A 197 0.77 -6.03 18.07
CA GLU A 197 1.32 -7.36 18.36
C GLU A 197 0.53 -8.51 17.69
N SER A 198 -0.62 -8.23 17.09
CA SER A 198 -1.44 -9.26 16.43
C SER A 198 -0.90 -9.65 15.06
N HIS A 199 -0.10 -8.80 14.42
CA HIS A 199 0.50 -9.03 13.11
C HIS A 199 1.96 -8.51 13.08
N PRO A 200 2.77 -8.90 12.08
CA PRO A 200 4.06 -8.26 11.86
C PRO A 200 3.90 -6.75 11.61
N PRO A 201 4.92 -5.91 11.91
CA PRO A 201 4.88 -4.48 11.62
C PRO A 201 4.57 -4.22 10.15
N ILE A 202 3.64 -3.32 9.88
CA ILE A 202 3.30 -2.90 8.51
C ILE A 202 4.31 -1.84 8.09
N ILE A 203 5.26 -2.22 7.24
CA ILE A 203 6.32 -1.34 6.75
C ILE A 203 6.23 -1.24 5.23
N TYR A 204 6.34 -0.02 4.72
CA TYR A 204 6.43 0.27 3.31
C TYR A 204 7.88 0.51 2.92
N SER A 205 8.38 -0.34 2.03
CA SER A 205 9.75 -0.32 1.56
C SER A 205 9.81 0.21 0.13
N PHE A 206 10.75 1.13 -0.09
CA PHE A 206 10.97 1.86 -1.32
C PHE A 206 12.26 1.33 -1.94
N GLY A 207 12.32 1.20 -3.25
CA GLY A 207 13.54 0.78 -3.94
C GLY A 207 13.52 1.18 -5.41
N ILE A 208 14.71 1.41 -5.96
CA ILE A 208 14.94 1.61 -7.38
C ILE A 208 15.13 0.21 -8.01
N VAL A 209 14.47 -0.03 -9.13
CA VAL A 209 14.63 -1.27 -9.91
C VAL A 209 16.05 -1.34 -10.47
N SER A 210 16.66 -2.52 -10.45
CA SER A 210 18.04 -2.71 -10.93
C SER A 210 18.24 -2.14 -12.34
N ASP A 211 19.43 -1.58 -12.58
CA ASP A 211 19.81 -0.92 -13.83
C ASP A 211 18.97 0.32 -14.20
N GLN A 212 18.22 0.92 -13.26
CA GLN A 212 17.45 2.17 -13.46
C GLN A 212 18.08 3.38 -12.75
N ASP A 213 19.33 3.71 -13.08
CA ASP A 213 20.13 4.77 -12.44
C ASP A 213 20.09 6.13 -13.18
N ARG A 214 19.25 6.24 -14.20
CA ARG A 214 19.09 7.45 -15.02
C ARG A 214 18.63 8.63 -14.16
N SER A 215 19.07 9.84 -14.55
CA SER A 215 18.97 11.03 -13.68
C SER A 215 17.54 11.39 -13.26
N ALA A 216 16.53 11.13 -14.09
CA ALA A 216 15.13 11.39 -13.77
C ALA A 216 14.61 10.46 -12.66
N VAL A 217 15.04 9.19 -12.66
CA VAL A 217 14.66 8.20 -11.64
C VAL A 217 15.26 8.59 -10.29
N VAL A 218 16.57 8.86 -10.25
CA VAL A 218 17.26 9.28 -9.03
C VAL A 218 16.68 10.57 -8.48
N SER A 219 16.43 11.58 -9.34
CA SER A 219 15.85 12.86 -8.91
C SER A 219 14.45 12.71 -8.31
N PHE A 220 13.61 11.87 -8.93
CA PHE A 220 12.28 11.60 -8.40
C PHE A 220 12.32 10.74 -7.13
N TYR A 221 13.22 9.76 -7.05
CA TYR A 221 13.42 8.93 -5.86
C TYR A 221 13.87 9.77 -4.65
N ASP A 222 14.83 10.68 -4.85
CA ASP A 222 15.28 11.62 -3.82
C ASP A 222 14.16 12.56 -3.36
N PHE A 223 13.29 13.01 -4.28
CA PHE A 223 12.12 13.80 -3.91
C PHE A 223 11.11 12.99 -3.12
N LEU A 224 10.82 11.77 -3.57
CA LEU A 224 9.88 10.82 -2.97
C LEU A 224 10.29 10.41 -1.55
N THR A 225 11.59 10.34 -1.27
CA THR A 225 12.16 10.04 0.05
C THR A 225 12.49 11.30 0.87
N GLY A 226 12.35 12.48 0.26
CA GLY A 226 12.67 13.76 0.85
C GLY A 226 11.59 14.32 1.78
N ALA A 227 11.92 15.41 2.47
CA ALA A 227 11.09 16.00 3.53
C ALA A 227 9.69 16.44 3.05
N GLU A 228 9.57 16.91 1.82
CA GLU A 228 8.28 17.34 1.26
C GLU A 228 7.34 16.16 1.05
N ALA A 229 7.82 15.10 0.40
CA ALA A 229 7.04 13.87 0.21
C ALA A 229 6.69 13.23 1.55
N MET A 230 7.63 13.19 2.50
CA MET A 230 7.36 12.69 3.86
C MET A 230 6.26 13.48 4.59
N ASN A 231 6.17 14.79 4.38
CA ASN A 231 5.06 15.57 4.92
C ASN A 231 3.73 15.23 4.25
N ILE A 232 3.72 15.00 2.93
CA ILE A 232 2.52 14.56 2.23
C ILE A 232 2.07 13.18 2.75
N PHE A 233 2.98 12.23 2.90
CA PHE A 233 2.67 10.92 3.49
C PHE A 233 2.05 11.04 4.89
N LYS A 234 2.59 11.89 5.77
CA LYS A 234 2.01 12.17 7.09
C LYS A 234 0.58 12.73 7.02
N VAL A 235 0.33 13.67 6.10
CA VAL A 235 -1.01 14.24 5.89
C VAL A 235 -2.02 13.16 5.48
N HIS A 236 -1.56 12.14 4.74
CA HIS A 236 -2.36 10.97 4.36
C HIS A 236 -2.39 9.87 5.44
N GLY A 237 -1.83 10.09 6.62
CA GLY A 237 -1.91 9.20 7.79
C GLY A 237 -0.80 8.16 7.89
N PHE A 238 0.18 8.15 6.99
CA PHE A 238 1.34 7.25 7.11
C PHE A 238 2.30 7.74 8.21
N THR A 239 2.93 6.79 8.90
CA THR A 239 3.92 7.09 9.95
C THR A 239 5.34 6.89 9.41
N PRO A 240 6.19 7.93 9.31
CA PRO A 240 7.58 7.73 8.91
C PRO A 240 8.34 6.83 9.87
N GLN A 241 9.28 6.05 9.33
CA GLN A 241 10.19 5.18 10.09
C GLN A 241 11.48 5.90 10.49
#